data_AF-A0A1B0D6C9-F1
#
_entry.id   AF-A0A1B0D6C9-F1
#
_cell.length_a   1.000
_cell.length_b   1.000
_cell.length_c   1.000
_cell.angle_alpha   90.00
_cell.angle_beta   90.00
_cell.angle_gamma   90.00
#
_symmetry.space_group_name_H-M   'P 1'
#
loop_
_entity.id
_entity.type
_entity.pdbx_description
1 polymer ?
#
loop_
_entity_poly.entity_id
_entity_poly.type
_entity_poly.pdbx_seq_one_letter_code
_entity_poly.pdbx_strand_id
1 'polypeptide(L)'
;MIKRQVKKNKSVIQTLLFGAENGDEDLKSKNIKQTEILVDLREAILKVARHFLTIEPKLQAHIKLVADYTMDSHAKDHEDYINVSRNRKRRAKALHDFERHDDDELGFRRNDIITIVSQKDEHCWVGELNGLRGWFPAKFVELLDERSKQYSSAGDDAISETVTDLVRGTFAPTIKQVLEHGMRRPSFLGGPCHPWLFIEEAATREVEKDFDSVYSRLVLCKTYRLDEDGKVLTPEELLYRSVQSINQSHDNAHAQMDVKLRSLVCLGLNEQVLHLWLEVLCSCVEIVQKWYYPWSFIYSPGWVQIKCEVRILSQFAFNLNPDWELPAKKGVQSQPLKDGVRDMLVKHHLFSWDL
;
A
#
# COMPACT_ATOMS: atom_id res chain seq x y z
N MET A 1 -60.50 33.91 30.64
CA MET A 1 -59.92 32.56 30.48
C MET A 1 -58.95 32.58 29.30
N ILE A 2 -57.64 32.59 29.57
CA ILE A 2 -56.59 32.29 28.57
C ILE A 2 -55.64 31.31 29.25
N LYS A 3 -55.73 30.02 28.89
CA LYS A 3 -54.80 28.99 29.39
C LYS A 3 -53.59 28.95 28.44
N ARG A 4 -52.46 29.47 28.92
CA ARG A 4 -51.15 29.42 28.27
C ARG A 4 -50.63 27.98 28.37
N GLN A 5 -50.59 27.23 27.27
CA GLN A 5 -49.95 25.92 27.21
C GLN A 5 -48.43 26.08 27.16
N VAL A 6 -47.75 25.69 28.22
CA VAL A 6 -46.29 25.58 28.28
C VAL A 6 -45.89 24.27 27.60
N LYS A 7 -45.21 24.36 26.44
CA LYS A 7 -44.51 23.21 25.85
C LYS A 7 -43.35 22.85 26.77
N LYS A 8 -43.43 21.68 27.42
CA LYS A 8 -42.31 21.10 28.18
C LYS A 8 -41.21 20.68 27.19
N ASN A 9 -40.04 21.31 27.29
CA ASN A 9 -38.83 20.82 26.63
C ASN A 9 -38.51 19.42 27.19
N LYS A 10 -38.42 18.43 26.31
CA LYS A 10 -37.88 17.11 26.68
C LYS A 10 -36.39 17.25 26.94
N SER A 11 -35.91 16.55 27.97
CA SER A 11 -34.50 16.51 28.35
C SER A 11 -33.65 15.96 27.19
N VAL A 12 -32.50 16.60 26.93
CA VAL A 12 -31.48 16.21 25.94
C VAL A 12 -31.09 14.72 26.07
N ILE A 13 -31.22 14.15 27.27
CA ILE A 13 -30.94 12.75 27.58
C ILE A 13 -31.94 11.80 26.91
N GLN A 14 -33.20 12.20 26.69
CA GLN A 14 -34.20 11.35 26.05
C GLN A 14 -33.99 11.26 24.52
N THR A 15 -33.47 12.32 23.90
CA THR A 15 -33.06 12.32 22.48
C THR A 15 -31.79 11.50 22.24
N LEU A 16 -30.90 11.44 23.23
CA LEU A 16 -29.67 10.63 23.18
C LEU A 16 -29.93 9.13 23.44
N LEU A 17 -30.91 8.78 24.27
CA LEU A 17 -31.23 7.38 24.61
C LEU A 17 -32.23 6.71 23.65
N PHE A 18 -33.18 7.48 23.11
CA PHE A 18 -34.18 6.99 22.18
C PHE A 18 -34.30 8.02 21.06
N GLY A 19 -33.44 7.88 20.05
CA GLY A 19 -33.42 8.73 18.87
C GLY A 19 -34.84 8.84 18.30
N ALA A 20 -35.42 10.03 18.41
CA ALA A 20 -36.61 10.36 17.63
C ALA A 20 -36.13 10.52 16.19
N GLU A 21 -36.20 9.44 15.42
CA GLU A 21 -35.88 9.38 14.00
C GLU A 21 -36.84 10.28 13.21
N ASN A 22 -36.41 11.52 12.93
CA ASN A 22 -36.90 12.23 11.75
C ASN A 22 -36.20 11.60 10.53
N GLY A 23 -36.70 10.44 10.09
CA GLY A 23 -36.04 9.56 9.11
C GLY A 23 -35.60 10.25 7.81
N ASP A 24 -36.36 11.22 7.30
CA ASP A 24 -36.04 11.88 6.03
C ASP A 24 -34.87 12.89 6.12
N GLU A 25 -34.76 13.63 7.22
CA GLU A 25 -33.66 14.58 7.42
C GLU A 25 -32.34 13.85 7.71
N ASP A 26 -32.41 12.74 8.44
CA ASP A 26 -31.27 11.88 8.74
C ASP A 26 -30.77 11.14 7.48
N LEU A 27 -31.67 10.58 6.67
CA LEU A 27 -31.33 9.97 5.38
C LEU A 27 -30.73 10.99 4.40
N LYS A 28 -31.30 12.19 4.30
CA LYS A 28 -30.76 13.25 3.45
C LYS A 28 -29.35 13.66 3.89
N SER A 29 -29.12 13.80 5.19
CA SER A 29 -27.81 14.15 5.75
C SER A 29 -26.77 13.06 5.47
N LYS A 30 -27.16 11.79 5.58
CA LYS A 30 -26.31 10.63 5.23
C LYS A 30 -25.93 10.62 3.74
N ASN A 31 -26.89 10.82 2.84
CA ASN A 31 -26.64 10.85 1.40
C ASN A 31 -25.74 12.02 0.98
N ILE A 32 -25.91 13.20 1.63
CA ILE A 32 -25.02 14.35 1.42
C ILE A 32 -23.59 13.99 1.83
N LYS A 33 -23.40 13.38 3.01
CA LYS A 33 -22.07 13.00 3.49
C LYS A 33 -21.41 11.96 2.59
N GLN A 34 -22.15 10.97 2.09
CA GLN A 34 -21.64 10.00 1.12
C GLN A 34 -21.13 10.68 -0.15
N THR A 35 -21.88 11.66 -0.66
CA THR A 35 -21.50 12.40 -1.87
C THR A 35 -20.22 13.21 -1.65
N GLU A 36 -20.10 13.89 -0.51
CA GLU A 36 -18.90 14.66 -0.14
C GLU A 36 -17.66 13.76 -0.08
N ILE A 37 -17.74 12.63 0.64
CA ILE A 37 -16.65 11.65 0.76
C ILE A 37 -16.19 11.15 -0.62
N LEU A 38 -17.14 10.85 -1.51
CA LEU A 38 -16.84 10.39 -2.86
C LEU A 38 -16.16 11.48 -3.72
N VAL A 39 -16.60 12.73 -3.61
CA VAL A 39 -15.98 13.85 -4.32
C VAL A 39 -14.55 14.05 -3.85
N ASP A 40 -14.32 14.07 -2.54
CA ASP A 40 -12.99 14.22 -1.95
C ASP A 40 -12.06 13.09 -2.39
N LEU A 41 -12.54 11.84 -2.37
CA LEU A 41 -11.80 10.67 -2.84
C LEU A 41 -11.37 10.82 -4.31
N ARG A 42 -12.30 11.20 -5.19
CA ARG A 42 -12.01 11.41 -6.62
C ARG A 42 -10.99 12.51 -6.83
N GLU A 43 -11.13 13.62 -6.13
CA GLU A 43 -10.16 14.71 -6.21
C GLU A 43 -8.77 14.29 -5.75
N ALA A 44 -8.67 13.54 -4.65
CA ALA A 44 -7.40 13.02 -4.16
C ALA A 44 -6.73 12.08 -5.17
N ILE A 45 -7.49 11.15 -5.76
CA ILE A 45 -7.00 10.24 -6.81
C ILE A 45 -6.50 11.04 -8.02
N LEU A 46 -7.27 12.04 -8.48
CA LEU A 46 -6.88 12.87 -9.62
C LEU A 46 -5.64 13.71 -9.33
N LYS A 47 -5.44 14.19 -8.10
CA LYS A 47 -4.21 14.91 -7.71
C LYS A 47 -2.98 13.99 -7.80
N VAL A 48 -3.08 12.77 -7.29
CA VAL A 48 -2.01 11.76 -7.42
C VAL A 48 -1.75 11.45 -8.90
N ALA A 49 -2.79 11.18 -9.69
CA ALA A 49 -2.63 10.87 -11.11
C ALA A 49 -1.99 12.02 -11.91
N ARG A 50 -2.41 13.26 -11.67
CA ARG A 50 -1.83 14.46 -12.32
C ARG A 50 -0.35 14.63 -11.98
N HIS A 51 0.06 14.30 -10.76
CA HIS A 51 1.47 14.31 -10.38
C HIS A 51 2.31 13.37 -11.25
N PHE A 52 1.88 12.12 -11.42
CA PHE A 52 2.54 11.17 -12.32
C PHE A 52 2.59 11.65 -13.76
N LEU A 53 1.47 12.16 -14.29
CA LEU A 53 1.42 12.64 -15.68
C LEU A 53 2.26 13.90 -15.92
N THR A 54 2.50 14.71 -14.88
CA THR A 54 3.35 15.90 -14.97
C THR A 54 4.83 15.52 -15.04
N ILE A 55 5.25 14.55 -14.23
CA ILE A 55 6.65 14.08 -14.20
C ILE A 55 6.95 13.16 -15.39
N GLU A 56 5.99 12.32 -15.78
CA GLU A 56 6.13 11.38 -16.90
C GLU A 56 5.01 11.54 -17.94
N PRO A 57 5.07 12.56 -18.82
CA PRO A 57 4.02 12.81 -19.82
C PRO A 57 3.77 11.63 -20.78
N LYS A 58 4.77 10.78 -21.00
CA LYS A 58 4.68 9.54 -21.80
C LYS A 58 3.60 8.56 -21.28
N LEU A 59 3.25 8.63 -20.00
CA LEU A 59 2.20 7.79 -19.39
C LEU A 59 0.80 8.18 -19.90
N GLN A 60 0.59 9.43 -20.34
CA GLN A 60 -0.73 9.95 -20.71
C GLN A 60 -1.43 9.13 -21.81
N ALA A 61 -0.67 8.53 -22.73
CA ALA A 61 -1.23 7.69 -23.79
C ALA A 61 -1.83 6.36 -23.30
N HIS A 62 -1.46 5.91 -22.09
CA HIS A 62 -1.81 4.58 -21.57
C HIS A 62 -2.69 4.63 -20.31
N ILE A 63 -2.79 5.80 -19.64
CA ILE A 63 -3.52 5.96 -18.39
C ILE A 63 -4.97 6.39 -18.64
N LYS A 64 -5.91 5.69 -18.01
CA LYS A 64 -7.34 6.08 -17.96
C LYS A 64 -7.67 6.71 -16.61
N LEU A 65 -8.15 7.95 -16.63
CA LEU A 65 -8.50 8.72 -15.41
C LEU A 65 -9.99 8.67 -15.06
N VAL A 66 -10.79 7.97 -15.85
CA VAL A 66 -12.22 7.76 -15.59
C VAL A 66 -12.39 6.32 -15.10
N ALA A 67 -13.03 6.17 -13.95
CA ALA A 67 -13.33 4.86 -13.38
C ALA A 67 -14.29 4.08 -14.30
N ASP A 68 -13.99 2.79 -14.50
CA ASP A 68 -14.82 1.86 -15.25
C ASP A 68 -15.67 1.04 -14.26
N TYR A 69 -16.98 1.25 -14.28
CA TYR A 69 -17.94 0.55 -13.40
C TYR A 69 -18.61 -0.65 -14.08
N THR A 70 -18.12 -1.08 -15.24
CA THR A 70 -18.68 -2.25 -15.92
C THR A 70 -18.33 -3.54 -15.18
N MET A 71 -19.25 -4.50 -15.22
CA MET A 71 -19.02 -5.85 -14.65
C MET A 71 -17.81 -6.53 -15.28
N ASP A 72 -17.57 -6.29 -16.58
CA ASP A 72 -16.41 -6.84 -17.29
C ASP A 72 -15.09 -6.32 -16.75
N SER A 73 -15.02 -5.02 -16.40
CA SER A 73 -13.81 -4.47 -15.77
C SER A 73 -13.60 -5.06 -14.37
N HIS A 74 -14.68 -5.24 -13.59
CA HIS A 74 -14.60 -5.86 -12.27
C HIS A 74 -14.08 -7.30 -12.33
N ALA A 75 -14.55 -8.09 -13.30
CA ALA A 75 -14.16 -9.49 -13.45
C ALA A 75 -12.66 -9.67 -13.78
N LYS A 76 -12.01 -8.63 -14.32
CA LYS A 76 -10.59 -8.64 -14.69
C LYS A 76 -9.63 -8.24 -13.57
N ASP A 77 -10.13 -7.63 -12.48
CA ASP A 77 -9.29 -7.08 -11.41
C ASP A 77 -8.28 -8.10 -10.86
N HIS A 78 -8.74 -9.34 -10.64
CA HIS A 78 -7.88 -10.41 -10.10
C HIS A 78 -6.87 -10.93 -11.13
N GLU A 79 -7.27 -11.06 -12.39
CA GLU A 79 -6.37 -11.46 -13.49
C GLU A 79 -5.28 -10.39 -13.71
N ASP A 80 -5.66 -9.11 -13.72
CA ASP A 80 -4.75 -7.99 -13.84
C ASP A 80 -3.74 -7.95 -12.69
N TYR A 81 -4.19 -8.20 -11.46
CA TYR A 81 -3.31 -8.36 -10.29
C TYR A 81 -2.32 -9.52 -10.45
N ILE A 82 -2.77 -10.71 -10.86
CA ILE A 82 -1.89 -11.86 -11.08
C ILE A 82 -0.87 -11.54 -12.18
N ASN A 83 -1.31 -10.93 -13.27
CA ASN A 83 -0.45 -10.54 -14.38
C ASN A 83 0.58 -9.49 -13.96
N VAL A 84 0.20 -8.54 -13.11
CA VAL A 84 1.14 -7.59 -12.48
C VAL A 84 2.16 -8.35 -11.64
N SER A 85 1.69 -9.21 -10.73
CA SER A 85 2.53 -9.90 -9.74
C SER A 85 3.54 -10.86 -10.39
N ARG A 86 3.12 -11.62 -11.40
CA ARG A 86 4.01 -12.55 -12.16
C ARG A 86 5.08 -11.85 -12.98
N ASN A 87 4.82 -10.62 -13.42
CA ASN A 87 5.73 -9.88 -14.30
C ASN A 87 6.52 -8.81 -13.53
N ARG A 88 6.56 -8.88 -12.20
CA ARG A 88 7.37 -7.95 -11.40
C ARG A 88 8.84 -8.19 -11.69
N LYS A 89 9.53 -7.10 -12.01
CA LYS A 89 10.98 -7.12 -12.14
C LYS A 89 11.57 -6.60 -10.84
N ARG A 90 12.47 -7.36 -10.25
CA ARG A 90 13.27 -6.94 -9.10
C ARG A 90 14.11 -5.74 -9.53
N ARG A 91 14.32 -4.78 -8.63
CA ARG A 91 15.08 -3.56 -8.93
C ARG A 91 16.06 -3.27 -7.81
N ALA A 92 17.11 -2.54 -8.12
CA ALA A 92 18.01 -2.01 -7.11
C ALA A 92 18.40 -0.58 -7.42
N LYS A 93 18.57 0.23 -6.38
CA LYS A 93 19.05 1.60 -6.45
C LYS A 93 20.55 1.59 -6.24
N ALA A 94 21.29 2.19 -7.16
CA ALA A 94 22.72 2.36 -7.02
C ALA A 94 23.05 3.26 -5.82
N LEU A 95 23.85 2.76 -4.89
CA LEU A 95 24.38 3.50 -3.75
C LEU A 95 25.69 4.23 -4.10
N HIS A 96 26.41 3.71 -5.10
CA HIS A 96 27.70 4.20 -5.57
C HIS A 96 27.74 4.23 -7.10
N ASP A 97 28.70 4.97 -7.66
CA ASP A 97 29.01 4.90 -9.07
C ASP A 97 29.78 3.61 -9.38
N PHE A 98 29.50 3.00 -10.53
CA PHE A 98 30.24 1.85 -11.06
C PHE A 98 30.57 2.13 -12.53
N GLU A 99 31.85 2.31 -12.82
CA GLU A 99 32.32 2.54 -14.18
C GLU A 99 32.49 1.21 -14.90
N ARG A 100 31.90 1.11 -16.09
CA ARG A 100 32.05 -0.04 -16.99
C ARG A 100 33.44 0.00 -17.63
N HIS A 101 34.21 -1.06 -17.45
CA HIS A 101 35.51 -1.26 -18.09
C HIS A 101 35.42 -2.30 -19.21
N ASP A 102 34.64 -3.37 -18.99
CA ASP A 102 34.47 -4.47 -19.93
C ASP A 102 33.06 -4.55 -20.53
N ASP A 103 32.92 -5.28 -21.64
CA ASP A 103 31.66 -5.33 -22.38
C ASP A 103 30.54 -6.09 -21.67
N ASP A 104 30.88 -6.95 -20.72
CA ASP A 104 29.95 -7.73 -19.89
C ASP A 104 29.56 -7.01 -18.59
N GLU A 105 30.20 -5.90 -18.24
CA GLU A 105 29.89 -5.07 -17.07
C GLU A 105 28.74 -4.09 -17.32
N LEU A 106 27.91 -3.83 -16.31
CA LEU A 106 26.85 -2.82 -16.34
C LEU A 106 27.26 -1.58 -15.56
N GLY A 107 27.73 -0.53 -16.25
CA GLY A 107 28.04 0.75 -15.62
C GLY A 107 26.78 1.55 -15.23
N PHE A 108 26.84 2.22 -14.07
CA PHE A 108 25.76 3.06 -13.55
C PHE A 108 26.28 4.15 -12.62
N ARG A 109 25.44 5.15 -12.34
CA ARG A 109 25.69 6.22 -11.37
C ARG A 109 24.87 6.03 -10.12
N ARG A 110 25.33 6.61 -9.02
CA ARG A 110 24.59 6.70 -7.76
C ARG A 110 23.18 7.25 -8.03
N ASN A 111 22.20 6.59 -7.42
CA ASN A 111 20.75 6.76 -7.56
C ASN A 111 20.13 6.22 -8.86
N ASP A 112 20.89 5.62 -9.78
CA ASP A 112 20.29 4.90 -10.91
C ASP A 112 19.46 3.71 -10.43
N ILE A 113 18.34 3.45 -11.11
CA ILE A 113 17.48 2.32 -10.85
C ILE A 113 17.74 1.21 -11.85
N ILE A 114 18.40 0.16 -11.37
CA ILE A 114 18.80 -0.99 -12.16
C ILE A 114 17.72 -2.05 -12.05
N THR A 115 17.31 -2.60 -13.19
CA THR A 115 16.42 -3.77 -13.22
C THR A 115 17.26 -5.01 -12.97
N ILE A 116 16.99 -5.76 -11.91
CA ILE A 116 17.70 -6.99 -11.59
C ILE A 116 17.20 -8.12 -12.49
N VAL A 117 18.13 -8.76 -13.19
CA VAL A 117 17.88 -9.89 -14.10
C VAL A 117 18.27 -11.22 -13.46
N SER A 118 19.32 -11.26 -12.62
CA SER A 118 19.73 -12.47 -11.91
C SER A 118 20.50 -12.12 -10.63
N GLN A 119 20.20 -12.85 -9.55
CA GLN A 119 20.94 -12.82 -8.26
C GLN A 119 21.47 -14.19 -7.87
N LYS A 120 21.74 -15.07 -8.85
CA LYS A 120 22.27 -16.42 -8.57
C LYS A 120 23.59 -16.42 -7.80
N ASP A 121 24.36 -15.34 -7.89
CA ASP A 121 25.58 -15.12 -7.13
C ASP A 121 25.36 -14.02 -6.09
N GLU A 122 25.87 -14.22 -4.87
CA GLU A 122 25.68 -13.31 -3.73
C GLU A 122 26.40 -11.97 -3.91
N HIS A 123 27.51 -11.96 -4.65
CA HIS A 123 28.41 -10.81 -4.79
C HIS A 123 28.29 -10.13 -6.16
N CYS A 124 27.85 -10.87 -7.17
CA CYS A 124 27.79 -10.43 -8.57
C CYS A 124 26.38 -10.61 -9.14
N TRP A 125 25.67 -9.51 -9.36
CA TRP A 125 24.32 -9.53 -9.92
C TRP A 125 24.34 -9.15 -11.39
N VAL A 126 23.40 -9.68 -12.16
CA VAL A 126 23.17 -9.24 -13.54
C VAL A 126 21.96 -8.33 -13.55
N GLY A 127 22.09 -7.17 -14.17
CA GLY A 127 20.99 -6.22 -14.32
C GLY A 127 20.90 -5.59 -15.69
N GLU A 128 19.90 -4.74 -15.84
CA GLU A 128 19.62 -3.97 -17.05
C GLU A 128 19.34 -2.50 -16.68
N LEU A 129 20.01 -1.59 -17.38
CA LEU A 129 19.83 -0.14 -17.26
C LEU A 129 19.95 0.50 -18.64
N ASN A 130 18.97 1.31 -19.03
CA ASN A 130 18.94 2.01 -20.33
C ASN A 130 19.13 1.09 -21.56
N GLY A 131 18.61 -0.15 -21.47
CA GLY A 131 18.74 -1.17 -22.53
C GLY A 131 20.10 -1.86 -22.59
N LEU A 132 21.06 -1.46 -21.75
CA LEU A 132 22.31 -2.18 -21.54
C LEU A 132 22.12 -3.23 -20.46
N ARG A 133 22.71 -4.40 -20.66
CA ARG A 133 22.68 -5.52 -19.71
C ARG A 133 24.10 -5.97 -19.42
N GLY A 134 24.39 -6.20 -18.15
CA GLY A 134 25.71 -6.64 -17.70
C GLY A 134 25.70 -6.99 -16.22
N TRP A 135 26.84 -7.45 -15.72
CA TRP A 135 27.03 -7.76 -14.32
C TRP A 135 27.53 -6.54 -13.53
N PHE A 136 27.27 -6.53 -12.23
CA PHE A 136 27.79 -5.52 -11.32
C PHE A 136 27.88 -6.03 -9.86
N PRO A 137 28.69 -5.40 -8.98
CA PRO A 137 28.80 -5.80 -7.59
C PRO A 137 27.51 -5.55 -6.79
N ALA A 138 26.95 -6.58 -6.17
CA ALA A 138 25.71 -6.50 -5.39
C ALA A 138 25.77 -5.45 -4.25
N LYS A 139 26.95 -5.30 -3.62
CA LYS A 139 27.18 -4.32 -2.54
C LYS A 139 27.08 -2.85 -2.97
N PHE A 140 27.07 -2.56 -4.28
CA PHE A 140 26.99 -1.18 -4.79
C PHE A 140 25.55 -0.72 -4.96
N VAL A 141 24.59 -1.60 -4.71
CA VAL A 141 23.18 -1.31 -4.87
C VAL A 141 22.42 -1.70 -3.60
N GLU A 142 21.31 -1.02 -3.37
CA GLU A 142 20.30 -1.40 -2.40
C GLU A 142 19.12 -1.97 -3.16
N LEU A 143 18.70 -3.20 -2.84
CA LEU A 143 17.51 -3.78 -3.47
C LEU A 143 16.30 -2.90 -3.16
N LEU A 144 15.69 -2.36 -4.20
CA LEU A 144 14.40 -1.71 -4.08
C LEU A 144 13.35 -2.81 -4.01
N ASP A 145 12.47 -2.71 -3.02
CA ASP A 145 11.43 -3.69 -2.74
C ASP A 145 10.67 -4.08 -4.02
N GLU A 146 10.22 -5.33 -4.08
CA GLU A 146 9.69 -6.01 -5.27
C GLU A 146 8.27 -5.57 -5.63
N ARG A 147 8.00 -4.27 -5.62
CA ARG A 147 6.64 -3.75 -5.54
C ARG A 147 6.41 -2.77 -6.69
N SER A 148 5.47 -3.16 -7.55
CA SER A 148 4.96 -2.49 -8.76
C SER A 148 5.65 -2.82 -10.10
N LYS A 149 4.87 -2.66 -11.19
CA LYS A 149 5.36 -2.58 -12.58
C LYS A 149 6.35 -1.41 -12.73
N GLN A 150 7.00 -1.31 -13.89
CA GLN A 150 7.85 -0.19 -14.36
C GLN A 150 8.07 0.97 -13.37
N TYR A 151 9.29 1.10 -12.83
CA TYR A 151 9.67 2.18 -11.92
C TYR A 151 9.31 3.54 -12.51
N SER A 152 8.73 4.38 -11.66
CA SER A 152 8.41 5.76 -11.95
C SER A 152 8.98 6.61 -10.82
N SER A 153 9.80 7.60 -11.18
CA SER A 153 10.36 8.53 -10.19
C SER A 153 9.28 9.39 -9.53
N ALA A 154 8.12 9.54 -10.19
CA ALA A 154 6.93 10.20 -9.64
C ALA A 154 6.26 9.42 -8.50
N GLY A 155 6.53 8.12 -8.40
CA GLY A 155 5.96 7.27 -7.35
C GLY A 155 6.91 6.96 -6.20
N ASP A 156 8.15 7.42 -6.29
CA ASP A 156 9.22 7.10 -5.36
C ASP A 156 9.38 8.24 -4.33
N ASP A 157 9.01 7.99 -3.08
CA ASP A 157 9.05 9.02 -2.03
C ASP A 157 10.47 9.39 -1.60
N ALA A 158 11.48 8.59 -1.96
CA ALA A 158 12.88 8.95 -1.80
C ALA A 158 13.38 9.93 -2.87
N ILE A 159 12.61 10.16 -3.94
CA ILE A 159 12.96 11.05 -5.06
C ILE A 159 11.99 12.24 -5.14
N SER A 160 10.69 11.99 -4.96
CA SER A 160 9.64 13.01 -4.99
C SER A 160 8.92 13.11 -3.65
N GLU A 161 9.31 14.06 -2.81
CA GLU A 161 8.61 14.31 -1.54
C GLU A 161 7.13 14.68 -1.75
N THR A 162 6.77 15.23 -2.92
CA THR A 162 5.39 15.56 -3.26
C THR A 162 4.48 14.32 -3.28
N VAL A 163 4.97 13.14 -3.67
CA VAL A 163 4.15 11.92 -3.66
C VAL A 163 3.76 11.54 -2.22
N THR A 164 4.63 11.83 -1.25
CA THR A 164 4.36 11.61 0.18
C THR A 164 3.18 12.44 0.65
N ASP A 165 3.16 13.74 0.36
CA ASP A 165 2.08 14.64 0.76
C ASP A 165 0.75 14.29 0.07
N LEU A 166 0.81 13.91 -1.20
CA LEU A 166 -0.37 13.50 -1.95
C LEU A 166 -0.96 12.19 -1.41
N VAL A 167 -0.12 11.18 -1.17
CA VAL A 167 -0.61 9.88 -0.70
C VAL A 167 -0.99 9.93 0.78
N ARG A 168 -0.09 10.36 1.66
CA ARG A 168 -0.29 10.34 3.12
C ARG A 168 -1.16 11.49 3.61
N GLY A 169 -0.97 12.68 3.05
CA GLY A 169 -1.65 13.90 3.47
C GLY A 169 -3.00 14.15 2.79
N THR A 170 -3.22 13.61 1.58
CA THR A 170 -4.46 13.87 0.81
C THR A 170 -5.28 12.61 0.58
N PHE A 171 -4.71 11.55 0.02
CA PHE A 171 -5.45 10.36 -0.38
C PHE A 171 -5.80 9.44 0.80
N ALA A 172 -4.85 9.12 1.68
CA ALA A 172 -5.10 8.23 2.81
C ALA A 172 -6.20 8.76 3.76
N PRO A 173 -6.32 10.08 4.04
CA PRO A 173 -7.47 10.63 4.76
C PRO A 173 -8.81 10.33 4.09
N THR A 174 -8.91 10.35 2.75
CA THR A 174 -10.17 10.01 2.06
C THR A 174 -10.52 8.52 2.19
N ILE A 175 -9.52 7.64 2.19
CA ILE A 175 -9.71 6.21 2.49
C ILE A 175 -10.21 6.03 3.93
N LYS A 176 -9.61 6.74 4.88
CA LYS A 176 -10.08 6.76 6.28
C LYS A 176 -11.53 7.23 6.37
N GLN A 177 -11.93 8.32 5.70
CA GLN A 177 -13.31 8.80 5.71
C GLN A 177 -14.31 7.76 5.17
N VAL A 178 -13.95 7.03 4.11
CA VAL A 178 -14.77 5.93 3.59
C VAL A 178 -14.92 4.82 4.63
N LEU A 179 -13.83 4.43 5.28
CA LEU A 179 -13.82 3.39 6.31
C LEU A 179 -14.52 3.86 7.61
N GLU A 180 -14.53 5.14 7.94
CA GLU A 180 -15.23 5.63 9.14
C GLU A 180 -16.73 5.81 8.91
N HIS A 181 -17.16 5.93 7.65
CA HIS A 181 -18.55 6.15 7.30
C HIS A 181 -19.43 4.99 7.76
N GLY A 182 -20.26 5.23 8.78
CA GLY A 182 -21.20 4.26 9.33
C GLY A 182 -20.57 3.18 10.21
N MET A 183 -19.36 3.39 10.73
CA MET A 183 -18.81 2.55 11.80
C MET A 183 -19.67 2.63 13.07
N ARG A 184 -19.91 1.47 13.69
CA ARG A 184 -20.60 1.33 14.98
C ARG A 184 -19.61 1.58 16.11
N ARG A 185 -20.02 2.41 17.08
CA ARG A 185 -19.27 2.57 18.33
C ARG A 185 -19.69 1.48 19.32
N PRO A 186 -18.75 0.88 20.08
CA PRO A 186 -19.10 -0.11 21.11
C PRO A 186 -20.07 0.49 22.13
N SER A 187 -21.21 -0.17 22.35
CA SER A 187 -22.39 0.50 22.95
C SER A 187 -22.32 0.88 24.43
N PHE A 188 -21.30 0.52 25.23
CA PHE A 188 -21.34 0.87 26.67
C PHE A 188 -20.02 1.05 27.43
N LEU A 189 -18.87 0.58 26.92
CA LEU A 189 -17.59 0.63 27.65
C LEU A 189 -16.51 1.53 27.02
N GLY A 190 -16.87 2.34 26.01
CA GLY A 190 -15.95 3.34 25.46
C GLY A 190 -14.67 2.77 24.82
N GLY A 191 -14.71 1.53 24.34
CA GLY A 191 -13.59 0.92 23.64
C GLY A 191 -13.19 1.69 22.39
N PRO A 192 -11.91 1.60 21.96
CA PRO A 192 -11.43 2.28 20.76
C PRO A 192 -12.26 1.86 19.54
N CYS A 193 -12.66 2.83 18.73
CA CYS A 193 -13.36 2.63 17.48
C CYS A 193 -12.51 3.29 16.39
N HIS A 194 -11.83 2.47 15.59
CA HIS A 194 -10.93 2.94 14.55
C HIS A 194 -10.91 1.94 13.39
N PRO A 195 -10.84 2.38 12.12
CA PRO A 195 -10.77 1.49 10.96
C PRO A 195 -9.70 0.40 11.04
N TRP A 196 -8.56 0.71 11.67
CA TRP A 196 -7.47 -0.25 11.85
C TRP A 196 -7.91 -1.54 12.57
N LEU A 197 -8.71 -1.44 13.63
CA LEU A 197 -9.18 -2.61 14.37
C LEU A 197 -10.09 -3.50 13.51
N PHE A 198 -10.95 -2.87 12.72
CA PHE A 198 -11.79 -3.58 11.75
C PHE A 198 -10.92 -4.31 10.71
N ILE A 199 -9.90 -3.63 10.17
CA ILE A 199 -8.98 -4.19 9.18
C ILE A 199 -8.22 -5.39 9.77
N GLU A 200 -7.71 -5.27 10.99
CA GLU A 200 -7.00 -6.37 11.67
C GLU A 200 -7.88 -7.60 11.85
N GLU A 201 -9.11 -7.40 12.32
CA GLU A 201 -10.06 -8.49 12.54
C GLU A 201 -10.48 -9.15 11.22
N ALA A 202 -10.82 -8.34 10.20
CA ALA A 202 -11.21 -8.83 8.88
C ALA A 202 -10.05 -9.58 8.19
N ALA A 203 -8.84 -9.01 8.16
CA ALA A 203 -7.68 -9.64 7.55
C ALA A 203 -7.33 -10.98 8.20
N THR A 204 -7.50 -11.10 9.52
CA THR A 204 -7.29 -12.36 10.25
C THR A 204 -8.38 -13.38 9.90
N ARG A 205 -9.64 -12.94 9.84
CA ARG A 205 -10.79 -13.80 9.54
C ARG A 205 -10.72 -14.44 8.16
N GLU A 206 -10.23 -13.70 7.16
CA GLU A 206 -10.15 -14.16 5.77
C GLU A 206 -9.14 -15.31 5.59
N VAL A 207 -8.06 -15.34 6.37
CA VAL A 207 -7.04 -16.40 6.29
C VAL A 207 -7.24 -17.54 7.31
N GLU A 208 -8.25 -17.44 8.19
CA GLU A 208 -8.46 -18.37 9.31
C GLU A 208 -8.69 -19.82 8.85
N LYS A 209 -9.39 -20.01 7.72
CA LYS A 209 -9.71 -21.36 7.21
C LYS A 209 -8.47 -22.15 6.77
N ASP A 210 -7.42 -21.45 6.37
CA ASP A 210 -6.15 -22.02 5.90
C ASP A 210 -4.97 -21.59 6.80
N PHE A 211 -5.25 -21.20 8.04
CA PHE A 211 -4.30 -20.50 8.90
C PHE A 211 -2.99 -21.26 9.09
N ASP A 212 -3.02 -22.56 9.37
CA ASP A 212 -1.79 -23.35 9.56
C ASP A 212 -0.94 -23.41 8.29
N SER A 213 -1.56 -23.43 7.10
CA SER A 213 -0.85 -23.46 5.82
C SER A 213 -0.28 -22.09 5.45
N VAL A 214 -1.10 -21.03 5.62
CA VAL A 214 -0.74 -19.64 5.30
C VAL A 214 0.32 -19.14 6.29
N TYR A 215 0.09 -19.31 7.60
CA TYR A 215 1.02 -18.90 8.65
C TYR A 215 2.36 -19.61 8.53
N SER A 216 2.38 -20.94 8.42
CA SER A 216 3.64 -21.68 8.24
C SER A 216 4.41 -21.18 7.02
N ARG A 217 3.74 -20.97 5.88
CA ARG A 217 4.38 -20.50 4.66
C ARG A 217 4.92 -19.07 4.80
N LEU A 218 4.12 -18.12 5.28
CA LEU A 218 4.52 -16.72 5.42
C LEU A 218 5.66 -16.55 6.43
N VAL A 219 5.62 -17.29 7.55
CA VAL A 219 6.67 -17.27 8.57
C VAL A 219 7.94 -17.94 8.07
N LEU A 220 7.86 -19.08 7.41
CA LEU A 220 9.02 -19.77 6.85
C LEU A 220 9.70 -18.94 5.75
N CYS A 221 8.94 -18.37 4.81
CA CYS A 221 9.50 -17.50 3.76
C CYS A 221 10.25 -16.31 4.36
N LYS A 222 9.66 -15.63 5.36
CA LYS A 222 10.32 -14.50 6.04
C LYS A 222 11.54 -14.91 6.87
N THR A 223 11.47 -16.05 7.57
CA THR A 223 12.53 -16.52 8.48
C THR A 223 13.75 -17.03 7.72
N TYR A 224 13.53 -17.76 6.62
CA TYR A 224 14.59 -18.40 5.86
C TYR A 224 15.03 -17.59 4.64
N ARG A 225 14.46 -16.41 4.40
CA ARG A 225 14.65 -15.61 3.17
C ARG A 225 14.51 -16.48 1.91
N LEU A 226 13.58 -17.43 1.96
CA LEU A 226 13.32 -18.30 0.82
C LEU A 226 12.70 -17.42 -0.25
N ASP A 227 13.33 -17.37 -1.43
CA ASP A 227 12.75 -16.74 -2.61
C ASP A 227 11.34 -17.32 -2.78
N GLU A 228 10.32 -16.46 -2.83
CA GLU A 228 8.93 -16.84 -3.14
C GLU A 228 8.80 -17.20 -4.64
N ASP A 229 9.79 -17.90 -5.21
CA ASP A 229 9.93 -18.16 -6.63
C ASP A 229 8.66 -18.84 -7.18
N GLY A 230 7.84 -18.01 -7.83
CA GLY A 230 6.69 -18.44 -8.64
C GLY A 230 5.31 -18.43 -7.98
N LYS A 231 5.16 -18.24 -6.66
CA LYS A 231 3.82 -18.22 -6.03
C LYS A 231 3.36 -16.80 -5.71
N VAL A 232 2.49 -16.27 -6.57
CA VAL A 232 1.74 -15.05 -6.32
C VAL A 232 0.81 -15.27 -5.12
N LEU A 233 0.98 -14.46 -4.06
CA LEU A 233 0.05 -14.41 -2.93
C LEU A 233 -1.33 -13.98 -3.39
N THR A 234 -2.39 -14.46 -2.76
CA THR A 234 -3.73 -13.89 -3.01
C THR A 234 -3.85 -12.51 -2.35
N PRO A 235 -4.78 -11.64 -2.78
CA PRO A 235 -5.02 -10.37 -2.10
C PRO A 235 -5.28 -10.50 -0.59
N GLU A 236 -5.97 -11.55 -0.16
CA GLU A 236 -6.25 -11.88 1.25
C GLU A 236 -4.96 -12.21 2.02
N GLU A 237 -4.14 -13.12 1.49
CA GLU A 237 -2.86 -13.51 2.09
C GLU A 237 -1.90 -12.31 2.18
N LEU A 238 -1.86 -11.49 1.13
CA LEU A 238 -1.02 -10.30 1.06
C LEU A 238 -1.51 -9.20 2.02
N LEU A 239 -2.83 -9.04 2.18
CA LEU A 239 -3.43 -8.14 3.18
C LEU A 239 -3.04 -8.56 4.59
N TYR A 240 -3.25 -9.84 4.93
CA TYR A 240 -2.89 -10.39 6.23
C TYR A 240 -1.39 -10.20 6.51
N ARG A 241 -0.51 -10.57 5.58
CA ARG A 241 0.95 -10.38 5.69
C ARG A 241 1.31 -8.92 5.96
N SER A 242 0.68 -7.99 5.24
CA SER A 242 0.94 -6.56 5.36
C SER A 242 0.51 -6.01 6.71
N VAL A 243 -0.68 -6.40 7.19
CA VAL A 243 -1.19 -6.03 8.51
C VAL A 243 -0.27 -6.54 9.63
N GLN A 244 0.15 -7.81 9.58
CA GLN A 244 1.07 -8.38 10.57
C GLN A 244 2.43 -7.68 10.55
N SER A 245 2.96 -7.36 9.36
CA SER A 245 4.21 -6.63 9.23
C SER A 245 4.13 -5.22 9.81
N ILE A 246 3.03 -4.51 9.54
CA ILE A 246 2.78 -3.18 10.10
C ILE A 246 2.67 -3.25 11.61
N ASN A 247 1.87 -4.16 12.16
CA ASN A 247 1.77 -4.34 13.61
C ASN A 247 3.14 -4.56 14.24
N GLN A 248 3.93 -5.47 13.69
CA GLN A 248 5.28 -5.72 14.19
C GLN A 248 6.17 -4.47 14.18
N SER A 249 6.23 -3.70 13.09
CA SER A 249 7.13 -2.52 13.03
C SER A 249 6.58 -1.32 13.81
N HIS A 250 5.28 -1.07 13.72
CA HIS A 250 4.62 0.12 14.26
C HIS A 250 4.32 0.01 15.75
N ASP A 251 3.99 -1.17 16.27
CA ASP A 251 3.79 -1.36 17.72
C ASP A 251 5.11 -1.22 18.48
N ASN A 252 6.20 -1.73 17.91
CA ASN A 252 7.56 -1.53 18.44
C ASN A 252 7.97 -0.04 18.48
N ALA A 253 7.40 0.78 17.59
CA ALA A 253 7.60 2.22 17.55
C ALA A 253 6.53 3.02 18.32
N HIS A 254 5.58 2.35 18.98
CA HIS A 254 4.42 2.96 19.64
C HIS A 254 3.61 3.90 18.72
N ALA A 255 3.53 3.57 17.43
CA ALA A 255 2.85 4.40 16.46
C ALA A 255 1.32 4.32 16.60
N GLN A 256 0.65 5.43 16.29
CA GLN A 256 -0.81 5.52 16.33
C GLN A 256 -1.46 4.72 15.19
N MET A 257 -2.72 4.32 15.37
CA MET A 257 -3.46 3.56 14.35
C MET A 257 -3.63 4.30 13.02
N ASP A 258 -3.67 5.62 13.05
CA ASP A 258 -3.67 6.46 11.86
C ASP A 258 -2.38 6.31 11.04
N VAL A 259 -1.24 6.16 11.72
CA VAL A 259 0.05 5.89 11.06
C VAL A 259 0.01 4.50 10.42
N LYS A 260 -0.45 3.48 11.16
CA LYS A 260 -0.62 2.13 10.63
C LYS A 260 -1.51 2.09 9.39
N LEU A 261 -2.64 2.80 9.41
CA LEU A 261 -3.57 2.90 8.28
C LEU A 261 -2.90 3.53 7.06
N ARG A 262 -2.19 4.65 7.23
CA ARG A 262 -1.44 5.29 6.12
C ARG A 262 -0.38 4.36 5.55
N SER A 263 0.36 3.65 6.40
CA SER A 263 1.35 2.66 5.97
C SER A 263 0.74 1.52 5.18
N LEU A 264 -0.45 1.04 5.56
CA LEU A 264 -1.18 0.05 4.78
C LEU A 264 -1.62 0.60 3.42
N VAL A 265 -2.11 1.84 3.36
CA VAL A 265 -2.44 2.50 2.08
C VAL A 265 -1.20 2.54 1.17
N CYS A 266 -0.03 2.93 1.69
CA CYS A 266 1.23 2.92 0.95
C CYS A 266 1.59 1.52 0.44
N LEU A 267 1.48 0.49 1.29
CA LEU A 267 1.71 -0.89 0.88
C LEU A 267 0.76 -1.33 -0.23
N GLY A 268 -0.54 -1.05 -0.10
CA GLY A 268 -1.54 -1.40 -1.10
C GLY A 268 -1.32 -0.71 -2.46
N LEU A 269 -0.79 0.52 -2.44
CA LEU A 269 -0.41 1.25 -3.67
C LEU A 269 0.86 0.68 -4.30
N ASN A 270 1.90 0.42 -3.50
CA ASN A 270 3.13 -0.24 -3.98
C ASN A 270 2.83 -1.60 -4.61
N GLU A 271 1.91 -2.34 -4.02
CA GLU A 271 1.47 -3.65 -4.49
C GLU A 271 0.43 -3.58 -5.62
N GLN A 272 -0.08 -2.38 -5.94
CA GLN A 272 -1.16 -2.12 -6.90
C GLN A 272 -2.45 -2.90 -6.61
N VAL A 273 -2.70 -3.22 -5.34
CA VAL A 273 -3.74 -4.15 -4.86
C VAL A 273 -4.77 -3.48 -3.94
N LEU A 274 -4.62 -2.19 -3.62
CA LEU A 274 -5.46 -1.51 -2.62
C LEU A 274 -6.98 -1.63 -2.89
N HIS A 275 -7.39 -1.60 -4.16
CA HIS A 275 -8.79 -1.78 -4.58
C HIS A 275 -9.30 -3.21 -4.32
N LEU A 276 -8.46 -4.23 -4.48
CA LEU A 276 -8.77 -5.62 -4.12
C LEU A 276 -8.79 -5.81 -2.60
N TRP A 277 -7.92 -5.14 -1.85
CA TRP A 277 -8.00 -5.16 -0.39
C TRP A 277 -9.30 -4.56 0.13
N LEU A 278 -9.82 -3.49 -0.49
CA LEU A 278 -11.13 -2.96 -0.16
C LEU A 278 -12.24 -4.01 -0.39
N GLU A 279 -12.18 -4.74 -1.51
CA GLU A 279 -13.12 -5.83 -1.80
C GLU A 279 -13.04 -6.95 -0.77
N VAL A 280 -11.83 -7.40 -0.40
CA VAL A 280 -11.62 -8.42 0.64
C VAL A 280 -12.27 -7.96 1.96
N LEU A 281 -12.00 -6.73 2.39
CA LEU A 281 -12.56 -6.18 3.63
C LEU A 281 -14.10 -6.10 3.59
N CYS A 282 -14.68 -5.65 2.47
CA CYS A 282 -16.14 -5.50 2.34
C CYS A 282 -16.85 -6.85 2.15
N SER A 283 -16.14 -7.86 1.64
CA SER A 283 -16.66 -9.23 1.45
C SER A 283 -16.65 -10.05 2.74
N CYS A 284 -15.97 -9.59 3.79
CA CYS A 284 -15.94 -10.20 5.11
C CYS A 284 -17.25 -9.96 5.89
N VAL A 285 -18.36 -10.51 5.41
CA VAL A 285 -19.74 -10.15 5.83
C VAL A 285 -19.94 -10.22 7.34
N GLU A 286 -19.42 -11.26 8.00
CA GLU A 286 -19.53 -11.45 9.46
C GLU A 286 -18.91 -10.27 10.24
N ILE A 287 -17.71 -9.85 9.84
CA ILE A 287 -16.98 -8.76 10.48
C ILE A 287 -17.59 -7.41 10.09
N VAL A 288 -17.99 -7.23 8.83
CA VAL A 288 -18.67 -6.01 8.39
C VAL A 288 -19.96 -5.77 9.17
N GLN A 289 -20.78 -6.81 9.38
CA GLN A 289 -22.03 -6.72 10.15
C GLN A 289 -21.81 -6.36 11.62
N LYS A 290 -20.68 -6.77 12.20
CA LYS A 290 -20.26 -6.41 13.55
C LYS A 290 -19.87 -4.93 13.63
N TRP A 291 -19.12 -4.43 12.66
CA TRP A 291 -18.48 -3.12 12.71
C TRP A 291 -19.27 -1.98 12.07
N TYR A 292 -20.22 -2.24 11.18
CA TYR A 292 -20.87 -1.20 10.38
C TYR A 292 -22.39 -1.25 10.37
N TYR A 293 -23.03 -0.08 10.29
CA TYR A 293 -24.45 0.02 9.98
C TYR A 293 -24.72 -0.29 8.49
N PRO A 294 -25.89 -0.83 8.13
CA PRO A 294 -26.22 -1.20 6.73
C PRO A 294 -26.14 -0.05 5.71
N TRP A 295 -26.27 1.19 6.15
CA TRP A 295 -26.17 2.38 5.29
C TRP A 295 -24.72 2.84 5.04
N SER A 296 -23.73 2.18 5.63
CA SER A 296 -22.30 2.50 5.44
C SER A 296 -21.84 2.20 4.01
N PHE A 297 -20.67 2.73 3.63
CA PHE A 297 -20.05 2.34 2.35
C PHE A 297 -19.62 0.87 2.38
N ILE A 298 -19.04 0.43 3.50
CA ILE A 298 -18.45 -0.89 3.66
C ILE A 298 -19.50 -2.01 3.66
N TYR A 299 -20.70 -1.76 4.18
CA TYR A 299 -21.77 -2.77 4.23
C TYR A 299 -22.73 -2.66 3.02
N SER A 300 -23.01 -1.47 2.51
CA SER A 300 -23.86 -1.34 1.32
C SER A 300 -23.09 -1.69 0.03
N PRO A 301 -23.77 -1.93 -1.11
CA PRO A 301 -23.09 -2.06 -2.41
C PRO A 301 -22.26 -0.84 -2.84
N GLY A 302 -22.30 0.28 -2.08
CA GLY A 302 -21.52 1.48 -2.37
C GLY A 302 -20.00 1.26 -2.38
N TRP A 303 -19.48 0.23 -1.69
CA TRP A 303 -18.05 -0.10 -1.75
C TRP A 303 -17.57 -0.43 -3.17
N VAL A 304 -18.45 -0.94 -4.04
CA VAL A 304 -18.13 -1.27 -5.44
C VAL A 304 -17.72 -0.01 -6.20
N GLN A 305 -18.42 1.10 -5.95
CA GLN A 305 -18.08 2.39 -6.53
C GLN A 305 -16.71 2.87 -6.05
N ILE A 306 -16.46 2.81 -4.73
CA ILE A 306 -15.17 3.18 -4.14
C ILE A 306 -14.03 2.33 -4.72
N LYS A 307 -14.24 1.01 -4.86
CA LYS A 307 -13.28 0.09 -5.48
C LYS A 307 -12.87 0.55 -6.87
N CYS A 308 -13.84 0.91 -7.72
CA CYS A 308 -13.55 1.40 -9.08
C CYS A 308 -12.75 2.71 -9.08
N GLU A 309 -13.05 3.64 -8.19
CA GLU A 309 -12.26 4.88 -8.08
C GLU A 309 -10.81 4.55 -7.70
N VAL A 310 -10.63 3.77 -6.64
CA VAL A 310 -9.29 3.40 -6.14
C VAL A 310 -8.50 2.58 -7.17
N ARG A 311 -9.18 1.77 -8.00
CA ARG A 311 -8.56 0.99 -9.09
C ARG A 311 -7.77 1.87 -10.05
N ILE A 312 -8.16 3.14 -10.27
CA ILE A 312 -7.41 4.05 -11.15
C ILE A 312 -5.93 4.11 -10.75
N LEU A 313 -5.64 4.07 -9.44
CA LEU A 313 -4.27 4.15 -8.93
C LEU A 313 -3.43 2.88 -9.18
N SER A 314 -4.04 1.73 -9.50
CA SER A 314 -3.29 0.50 -9.85
C SER A 314 -2.52 0.61 -11.17
N GLN A 315 -2.80 1.65 -11.97
CA GLN A 315 -2.07 1.94 -13.20
C GLN A 315 -0.72 2.62 -12.97
N PHE A 316 -0.44 3.12 -11.76
CA PHE A 316 0.78 3.84 -11.42
C PHE A 316 1.72 3.00 -10.55
N ALA A 317 3.02 3.15 -10.78
CA ALA A 317 4.05 2.46 -10.02
C ALA A 317 4.50 3.30 -8.83
N PHE A 318 4.27 2.79 -7.62
CA PHE A 318 4.63 3.45 -6.37
C PHE A 318 5.80 2.72 -5.70
N ASN A 319 6.69 3.49 -5.07
CA ASN A 319 7.76 3.03 -4.19
C ASN A 319 7.73 3.90 -2.93
N LEU A 320 6.75 3.65 -2.07
CA LEU A 320 6.50 4.41 -0.85
C LEU A 320 7.05 3.65 0.35
N ASN A 321 7.89 4.29 1.16
CA ASN A 321 8.41 3.71 2.39
C ASN A 321 7.27 3.55 3.43
N PRO A 322 6.88 2.32 3.82
CA PRO A 322 5.83 2.11 4.82
C PRO A 322 6.24 2.57 6.23
N ASP A 323 7.54 2.67 6.52
CA ASP A 323 8.05 3.10 7.82
C ASP A 323 8.37 4.61 7.85
N TRP A 324 7.96 5.39 6.83
CA TRP A 324 8.27 6.82 6.68
C TRP A 324 7.96 7.67 7.93
N GLU A 325 6.83 7.38 8.59
CA GLU A 325 6.36 8.13 9.76
C GLU A 325 6.88 7.56 11.09
N LEU A 326 7.70 6.51 11.05
CA LEU A 326 8.31 5.91 12.24
C LEU A 326 9.61 6.65 12.61
N PRO A 327 10.00 6.65 13.89
CA PRO A 327 11.29 7.19 14.31
C PRO A 327 12.43 6.48 13.57
N ALA A 328 13.41 7.26 13.10
CA ALA A 328 14.61 6.70 12.49
C ALA A 328 15.28 5.72 13.46
N LYS A 329 15.57 4.50 12.98
CA LYS A 329 16.31 3.50 13.77
C LYS A 329 17.67 4.09 14.13
N LYS A 330 18.00 4.17 15.43
CA LYS A 330 19.32 4.61 15.89
C LYS A 330 20.39 3.56 15.49
N GLY A 331 21.01 3.74 14.32
CA GLY A 331 22.39 3.35 13.99
C GLY A 331 22.62 2.00 13.29
N VAL A 332 23.18 2.04 12.08
CA VAL A 332 24.52 1.51 11.75
C VAL A 332 25.15 2.49 10.75
N GLN A 333 26.20 3.22 11.16
CA GLN A 333 27.04 3.95 10.20
C GLN A 333 27.75 2.92 9.32
N SER A 334 27.46 2.90 8.02
CA SER A 334 28.26 2.15 7.05
C SER A 334 29.66 2.76 7.01
N GLN A 335 30.64 2.13 7.66
CA GLN A 335 32.04 2.48 7.46
C GLN A 335 32.41 2.24 5.99
N PRO A 336 33.08 3.19 5.31
CA PRO A 336 33.50 3.00 3.92
C PRO A 336 34.74 2.10 3.88
N LEU A 337 34.56 0.82 3.56
CA LEU A 337 35.65 -0.13 3.29
C LEU A 337 36.07 -0.03 1.82
N LYS A 338 36.89 0.99 1.49
CA LYS A 338 37.47 1.12 0.13
C LYS A 338 38.60 0.13 -0.15
N ASP A 339 39.22 -0.45 0.88
CA ASP A 339 40.45 -1.23 0.68
C ASP A 339 40.21 -2.76 0.68
N GLY A 340 39.13 -3.25 1.29
CA GLY A 340 38.87 -4.70 1.39
C GLY A 340 38.37 -5.36 0.11
N VAL A 341 37.78 -4.60 -0.82
CA VAL A 341 37.13 -5.15 -2.01
C VAL A 341 38.14 -5.63 -3.05
N ARG A 342 39.24 -4.88 -3.23
CA ARG A 342 40.31 -5.22 -4.17
C ARG A 342 41.05 -6.48 -3.70
N ASP A 343 41.34 -6.54 -2.40
CA ASP A 343 42.00 -7.71 -1.80
C ASP A 343 41.12 -8.96 -1.85
N MET A 344 39.79 -8.84 -1.67
CA MET A 344 38.89 -10.00 -1.70
C MET A 344 38.72 -10.58 -3.11
N LEU A 345 38.71 -9.74 -4.15
CA LEU A 345 38.66 -10.18 -5.55
C LEU A 345 39.94 -10.91 -5.98
N VAL A 346 41.10 -10.51 -5.44
CA VAL A 346 42.39 -11.18 -5.66
C VAL A 346 42.48 -12.51 -4.88
N LYS A 347 41.92 -12.58 -3.67
CA LYS A 347 42.05 -13.74 -2.76
C LYS A 347 41.23 -14.97 -3.16
N HIS A 348 40.16 -14.79 -3.95
CA HIS A 348 39.29 -15.88 -4.42
C HIS A 348 39.63 -16.39 -5.83
N HIS A 349 40.81 -16.03 -6.39
CA HIS A 349 41.32 -16.54 -7.67
C HIS A 349 40.35 -16.41 -8.87
N LEU A 350 39.51 -15.37 -8.89
CA LEU A 350 38.61 -15.16 -10.02
C LEU A 350 39.29 -14.56 -11.27
N PHE A 351 40.53 -14.06 -11.18
CA PHE A 351 41.38 -13.72 -12.33
C PHE A 351 42.89 -13.81 -12.01
N SER A 352 43.69 -14.45 -12.87
CA SER A 352 45.14 -14.24 -12.95
C SER A 352 45.41 -13.16 -14.00
N TRP A 353 46.02 -12.05 -13.60
CA TRP A 353 46.59 -11.08 -14.53
C TRP A 353 48.10 -11.31 -14.56
N ASP A 354 48.59 -11.99 -15.60
CA ASP A 354 49.99 -11.87 -15.98
C ASP A 354 50.15 -10.52 -16.69
N LEU A 355 51.05 -9.70 -16.15
CA LEU A 355 51.44 -8.37 -16.60
C LEU A 355 51.98 -8.32 -18.03
#